data_AF-A0A2P5X319-F1
#
_entry.id   AF-A0A2P5X319-F1
#
_cell.length_a   1.000
_cell.length_b   1.000
_cell.length_c   1.000
_cell.angle_alpha   90.00
_cell.angle_beta   90.00
_cell.angle_gamma   90.00
#
_symmetry.space_group_name_H-M   'P 1'
#
loop_
_entity.id
_entity.type
_entity.pdbx_description
1 polymer ?
#
loop_
_entity_poly.entity_id
_entity_poly.type
_entity_poly.pdbx_seq_one_letter_code
_entity_poly.pdbx_strand_id
1 'polypeptide(L)'
;MASLSNWQAGAQTFPNATFGWVNVKDVANAHIQAFEIPSASGRYCLVERVAHCSEVVKMLSELYPSFQLPEKCADDKPYVPTYQVSKEKAKTLGIEFTPLDVSLKETVESLKEKGFVSFES
;
A
#
# COMPACT_ATOMS: atom_id res chain seq x y z
N MET A 1 -6.72 4.44 -6.69
CA MET A 1 -6.44 3.53 -5.56
C MET A 1 -6.88 2.14 -6.00
N ALA A 2 -5.97 1.17 -6.05
CA ALA A 2 -6.36 -0.24 -6.16
C ALA A 2 -6.88 -0.67 -4.79
N SER A 3 -8.13 -1.12 -4.69
CA SER A 3 -8.71 -1.59 -3.43
C SER A 3 -8.31 -3.04 -3.21
N LEU A 4 -7.69 -3.34 -2.05
CA LEU A 4 -7.36 -4.71 -1.65
C LEU A 4 -8.58 -5.64 -1.66
N SER A 5 -9.79 -5.10 -1.47
CA SER A 5 -11.05 -5.84 -1.54
C SER A 5 -11.25 -6.56 -2.88
N ASN A 6 -10.67 -6.08 -3.98
CA ASN A 6 -10.80 -6.71 -5.29
C ASN A 6 -9.97 -7.99 -5.42
N TRP A 7 -9.10 -8.31 -4.45
CA TRP A 7 -8.20 -9.46 -4.52
C TRP A 7 -8.63 -10.62 -3.61
N GLN A 8 -9.76 -10.49 -2.89
CA GLN A 8 -9.99 -11.31 -1.70
C GLN A 8 -11.02 -12.44 -1.77
N ALA A 9 -11.66 -12.70 -2.89
CA ALA A 9 -12.30 -14.00 -3.12
C ALA A 9 -12.78 -14.08 -4.57
N GLY A 10 -12.12 -14.90 -5.39
CA GLY A 10 -12.54 -15.21 -6.76
C GLY A 10 -11.84 -14.39 -7.86
N ALA A 11 -11.00 -13.41 -7.51
CA ALA A 11 -10.11 -12.82 -8.50
C ALA A 11 -9.07 -13.88 -8.90
N GLN A 12 -9.14 -14.34 -10.15
CA GLN A 12 -8.20 -15.33 -10.69
C GLN A 12 -6.82 -14.73 -10.96
N THR A 13 -6.73 -13.41 -11.06
CA THR A 13 -5.49 -12.71 -11.42
C THR A 13 -5.29 -11.41 -10.63
N PHE A 14 -4.04 -10.99 -10.47
CA PHE A 14 -3.67 -9.65 -10.02
C PHE A 14 -3.25 -8.78 -11.21
N PRO A 15 -3.46 -7.44 -11.17
CA PRO A 15 -3.08 -6.56 -12.28
C PRO A 15 -1.57 -6.53 -12.55
N ASN A 16 -1.16 -6.41 -13.82
CA ASN A 16 0.20 -6.03 -14.18
C ASN A 16 0.37 -4.51 -13.99
N ALA A 17 0.50 -4.08 -12.74
CA ALA A 17 0.53 -2.67 -12.39
C ALA A 17 1.41 -2.40 -11.18
N THR A 18 1.99 -1.20 -11.17
CA THR A 18 2.90 -0.73 -10.13
C THR A 18 2.39 0.59 -9.57
N PHE A 19 2.26 0.66 -8.25
CA PHE A 19 1.70 1.82 -7.55
C PHE A 19 2.59 2.27 -6.40
N GLY A 20 2.55 3.57 -6.11
CA GLY A 20 3.08 4.11 -4.86
C GLY A 20 2.12 3.85 -3.71
N TRP A 21 2.65 3.37 -2.59
CA TRP A 21 1.91 3.06 -1.38
C TRP A 21 2.36 3.96 -0.23
N VAL A 22 1.43 4.33 0.65
CA VAL A 22 1.66 5.12 1.86
C VAL A 22 0.57 4.81 2.89
N ASN A 23 0.92 4.84 4.18
CA ASN A 23 -0.08 4.68 5.24
C ASN A 23 -0.94 5.94 5.37
N VAL A 24 -2.24 5.77 5.60
CA VAL A 24 -3.18 6.89 5.75
C VAL A 24 -2.85 7.78 6.95
N LYS A 25 -2.28 7.22 8.02
CA LYS A 25 -1.84 7.97 9.21
C LYS A 25 -0.67 8.90 8.88
N ASP A 26 0.29 8.42 8.09
CA ASP A 26 1.42 9.24 7.63
C ASP A 26 0.92 10.42 6.78
N VAL A 27 -0.07 10.18 5.92
CA VAL A 27 -0.69 11.23 5.11
C VAL A 27 -1.38 12.26 5.98
N ALA A 28 -2.19 11.84 6.96
CA ALA A 28 -2.85 12.76 7.88
C ALA A 28 -1.85 13.61 8.66
N ASN A 29 -0.81 12.98 9.22
CA ASN A 29 0.25 13.68 9.94
C ASN A 29 1.02 14.65 9.04
N ALA A 30 1.31 14.27 7.80
CA ALA A 30 1.98 15.16 6.84
C ALA A 30 1.16 16.41 6.53
N HIS A 31 -0.17 16.31 6.44
CA HIS A 31 -1.03 17.47 6.24
C HIS A 31 -1.01 18.41 7.45
N ILE A 32 -1.08 17.87 8.67
CA ILE A 32 -0.98 18.65 9.91
C ILE A 32 0.37 19.37 9.97
N GLN A 33 1.46 18.63 9.81
CA GLN A 33 2.82 19.19 9.89
C GLN A 33 3.09 20.22 8.79
N ALA A 34 2.63 19.99 7.56
CA ALA A 34 2.78 20.95 6.47
C ALA A 34 2.00 22.25 6.71
N PHE A 35 0.91 22.21 7.48
CA PHE A 35 0.14 23.39 7.85
C PHE A 35 0.78 24.13 9.05
N GLU A 36 1.24 23.39 10.05
CA GLU A 36 1.75 23.98 11.30
C GLU A 36 3.17 24.54 11.19
N ILE A 37 4.04 23.94 10.36
CA ILE A 37 5.42 24.36 10.21
C ILE A 37 5.49 25.60 9.29
N PRO A 38 5.87 26.79 9.79
CA PRO A 38 5.78 28.03 8.99
C PRO A 38 6.73 28.06 7.78
N SER A 39 7.81 27.27 7.81
CA SER A 39 8.76 27.16 6.70
C SER A 39 8.34 26.12 5.64
N ALA A 40 7.28 25.36 5.88
CA ALA A 40 6.77 24.39 4.93
C ALA A 40 6.23 25.11 3.69
N SER A 41 6.60 24.62 2.51
CA SER A 41 6.23 25.28 1.24
C SER A 41 6.30 24.34 0.05
N GLY A 42 5.55 24.66 -1.00
CA GLY A 42 5.50 23.89 -2.25
C GLY A 42 4.87 22.50 -2.07
N ARG A 43 5.37 21.51 -2.82
CA ARG A 43 4.79 20.15 -2.89
C ARG A 43 5.61 19.15 -2.08
N TYR A 44 4.93 18.16 -1.50
CA TYR A 44 5.52 17.06 -0.72
C TYR A 44 5.06 15.72 -1.31
N CYS A 45 6.01 14.86 -1.71
CA CYS A 45 5.68 13.51 -2.13
C CYS A 45 5.49 12.62 -0.91
N LEU A 46 4.35 11.94 -0.82
CA LEU A 46 4.02 10.99 0.25
C LEU A 46 3.87 9.59 -0.33
N VAL A 47 4.99 8.89 -0.43
CA VAL A 47 5.08 7.51 -0.90
C VAL A 47 6.14 6.81 -0.06
N GLU A 48 5.74 5.78 0.70
CA GLU A 48 6.69 4.93 1.43
C GLU A 48 7.45 4.05 0.45
N ARG A 49 6.78 3.34 -0.44
CA ARG A 49 7.47 2.69 -1.56
C ARG A 49 6.56 2.44 -2.74
N VAL A 50 7.19 2.20 -3.88
CA VAL A 50 6.50 1.79 -5.11
C VAL A 50 6.65 0.28 -5.23
N ALA A 51 5.54 -0.42 -5.35
CA ALA A 51 5.51 -1.87 -5.44
C ALA A 51 4.60 -2.32 -6.58
N HIS A 52 5.04 -3.35 -7.31
CA HIS A 52 4.19 -4.07 -8.25
C HIS A 52 3.15 -4.91 -7.50
N CYS A 53 1.97 -5.13 -8.09
CA CYS A 53 0.91 -5.91 -7.46
C CYS A 53 1.35 -7.33 -7.04
N SER A 54 2.25 -7.98 -7.80
CA SER A 54 2.79 -9.30 -7.42
C SER A 54 3.58 -9.27 -6.11
N GLU A 55 4.29 -8.18 -5.81
CA GLU A 55 5.01 -8.02 -4.56
C GLU A 55 4.02 -7.87 -3.39
N VAL A 56 2.95 -7.10 -3.60
CA VAL A 56 1.88 -6.92 -2.60
C VAL A 56 1.17 -8.25 -2.31
N VAL A 57 0.86 -9.03 -3.35
CA VAL A 57 0.28 -10.37 -3.21
C VAL A 57 1.23 -11.28 -2.42
N LYS A 58 2.54 -11.26 -2.72
CA LYS A 58 3.54 -12.04 -1.98
C LYS A 58 3.60 -11.65 -0.50
N MET A 59 3.59 -10.35 -0.17
CA MET A 59 3.54 -9.91 1.23
C MET A 59 2.27 -10.39 1.94
N LEU A 60 1.12 -10.31 1.25
CA LEU A 60 -0.14 -10.77 1.81
C LEU A 60 -0.15 -12.28 2.05
N SER A 61 0.48 -13.09 1.19
CA SER A 61 0.59 -14.54 1.40
C SER A 61 1.54 -14.89 2.54
N GLU A 62 2.60 -14.10 2.76
CA GLU A 62 3.49 -14.25 3.91
C GLU A 62 2.82 -13.86 5.23
N LEU A 63 2.06 -12.75 5.23
CA LEU A 63 1.33 -12.27 6.41
C LEU A 63 0.11 -13.14 6.75
N TYR A 64 -0.55 -13.69 5.73
CA TYR A 64 -1.79 -14.46 5.85
C TYR A 64 -1.78 -15.70 4.94
N PRO A 65 -1.03 -16.76 5.30
CA PRO A 65 -0.85 -17.94 4.45
C PRO A 65 -2.14 -18.72 4.15
N SER A 66 -3.18 -18.56 4.97
CA SER A 66 -4.49 -19.18 4.75
C SER A 66 -5.36 -18.44 3.72
N PHE A 67 -4.94 -17.27 3.23
CA PHE A 67 -5.73 -16.50 2.27
C PHE A 67 -5.60 -17.09 0.88
N GLN A 68 -6.75 -17.31 0.22
CA GLN A 68 -6.78 -17.58 -1.21
C GLN A 68 -6.52 -16.29 -1.97
N LEU A 69 -5.28 -16.13 -2.44
CA LEU A 69 -4.83 -14.97 -3.20
C LEU A 69 -4.62 -15.36 -4.67
N PRO A 70 -4.78 -14.42 -5.62
CA PRO A 70 -4.47 -14.68 -7.02
C PRO A 70 -2.98 -15.01 -7.21
N GLU A 71 -2.67 -16.10 -7.90
CA GLU A 71 -1.28 -16.49 -8.18
C GLU A 71 -0.79 -16.03 -9.57
N LYS A 72 -1.72 -15.67 -10.47
CA LYS A 72 -1.40 -15.32 -11.86
C LYS A 72 -1.54 -13.81 -12.11
N CYS A 73 -0.64 -13.28 -12.94
CA CYS A 73 -0.77 -11.92 -13.48
C CYS A 73 -1.94 -11.84 -14.49
N ALA A 74 -2.56 -10.66 -14.61
CA ALA A 74 -3.68 -10.42 -15.53
C ALA A 74 -3.28 -10.50 -17.02
N ASP A 75 -2.00 -10.31 -17.33
CA ASP A 75 -1.43 -10.53 -18.66
C ASP A 75 -0.04 -11.16 -18.57
N ASP A 76 0.47 -11.63 -19.70
CA ASP A 76 1.80 -12.27 -19.82
C ASP A 76 2.89 -11.28 -20.26
N LYS A 77 2.65 -9.96 -20.13
CA LYS A 77 3.66 -8.95 -20.47
C LYS A 77 4.70 -8.86 -19.35
N PRO A 78 5.90 -8.32 -19.63
CA PRO A 78 6.84 -7.98 -18.58
C PRO A 78 6.18 -7.11 -17.51
N TYR A 79 6.55 -7.33 -16.24
CA TYR A 79 6.00 -6.54 -15.14
C TYR A 79 6.34 -5.06 -15.31
N VAL A 80 5.35 -4.20 -15.04
CA VAL A 80 5.58 -2.75 -15.01
C VAL A 80 6.67 -2.46 -13.98
N PRO A 81 7.80 -1.83 -14.37
CA PRO A 81 8.93 -1.66 -13.48
C PRO A 81 8.59 -0.76 -12.30
N THR A 82 9.24 -1.03 -11.16
CA THR A 82 9.24 -0.13 -10.00
C THR A 82 10.18 1.05 -10.22
N TYR A 83 9.95 2.12 -9.47
CA TYR A 83 10.79 3.31 -9.46
C TYR A 83 10.85 3.87 -8.03
N GLN A 84 11.75 4.81 -7.78
CA GLN A 84 11.87 5.44 -6.47
C GLN A 84 11.20 6.82 -6.48
N VAL A 85 10.60 7.18 -5.34
CA VAL A 85 10.05 8.51 -5.08
C VAL A 85 10.84 9.11 -3.93
N SER A 86 11.32 10.34 -4.10
CA SER A 86 12.06 11.03 -3.03
C SER A 86 11.15 11.26 -1.82
N LYS A 87 11.68 10.90 -0.65
CA LYS A 87 11.07 11.10 0.67
C LYS A 87 11.66 12.28 1.41
N GLU A 88 12.74 12.87 0.89
CA GLU A 88 13.58 13.82 1.61
C GLU A 88 12.77 15.00 2.14
N LYS A 89 11.91 15.57 1.29
CA LYS A 89 11.10 16.72 1.67
C LYS A 89 9.99 16.36 2.67
N ALA A 90 9.40 15.18 2.59
CA ALA A 90 8.43 14.74 3.58
C ALA A 90 9.09 14.53 4.96
N LYS A 91 10.34 14.04 5.00
CA LYS A 91 11.11 13.92 6.23
C LYS A 91 11.41 15.26 6.90
N THR A 92 11.50 16.36 6.15
CA THR A 92 11.65 17.71 6.76
C THR A 92 10.42 18.16 7.54
N LEU A 93 9.26 17.50 7.34
CA LEU A 93 8.06 17.70 8.16
C LEU A 93 8.02 16.77 9.39
N GLY A 94 9.11 16.03 9.67
CA GLY A 94 9.14 15.04 10.76
C GLY A 94 8.39 13.74 10.44
N ILE A 95 8.07 13.47 9.17
CA ILE A 95 7.32 12.26 8.80
C ILE A 95 8.25 11.04 8.76
N GLU A 96 7.93 10.09 9.64
CA GLU A 96 8.45 8.73 9.61
C GLU A 96 7.44 7.85 8.89
N PHE A 97 7.84 7.28 7.75
CA PHE A 97 6.94 6.47 6.95
C PHE A 97 6.73 5.09 7.58
N THR A 98 5.47 4.71 7.73
CA THR A 98 5.06 3.37 8.17
C THR A 98 5.34 2.37 7.05
N PRO A 99 6.11 1.29 7.30
CA PRO A 99 6.40 0.27 6.30
C PRO A 99 5.14 -0.31 5.63
N LEU A 100 5.26 -0.67 4.36
CA LEU A 100 4.12 -1.18 3.58
C LEU A 100 3.50 -2.46 4.17
N ASP A 101 4.31 -3.40 4.67
CA ASP A 101 3.82 -4.64 5.30
C ASP A 101 2.97 -4.35 6.54
N VAL A 102 3.39 -3.38 7.38
CA VAL A 102 2.59 -2.90 8.52
C VAL A 102 1.27 -2.30 8.03
N SER A 103 1.32 -1.47 6.99
CA SER A 103 0.12 -0.82 6.42
C SER A 103 -0.85 -1.83 5.81
N LEU A 104 -0.34 -2.88 5.13
CA LEU A 104 -1.14 -3.96 4.58
C LEU A 104 -1.78 -4.78 5.70
N LYS A 105 -1.03 -5.09 6.75
CA LYS A 105 -1.54 -5.79 7.93
C LYS A 105 -2.70 -5.02 8.55
N GLU A 106 -2.52 -3.74 8.85
CA GLU A 106 -3.58 -2.88 9.39
C GLU A 106 -4.81 -2.79 8.48
N THR A 107 -4.58 -2.73 7.16
CA THR A 107 -5.69 -2.71 6.18
C THR A 107 -6.50 -4.00 6.24
N VAL A 108 -5.84 -5.17 6.21
CA VAL A 108 -6.51 -6.47 6.29
C VAL A 108 -7.27 -6.63 7.60
N GLU A 109 -6.66 -6.27 8.73
CA GLU A 109 -7.33 -6.35 10.04
C GLU A 109 -8.55 -5.41 10.12
N SER A 110 -8.45 -4.19 9.59
CA SER A 110 -9.61 -3.28 9.55
C SER A 110 -10.72 -3.79 8.63
N LEU A 111 -10.38 -4.44 7.51
CA LEU A 111 -11.37 -5.08 6.64
C LEU A 111 -12.06 -6.25 7.35
N LYS A 112 -11.34 -7.06 8.14
CA LYS A 112 -11.90 -8.15 8.96
C LYS A 112 -12.88 -7.60 9.99
N GLU A 113 -12.42 -6.63 10.77
CA GLU A 113 -13.19 -5.99 11.84
C GLU A 113 -14.51 -5.41 11.32
N LYS A 114 -14.48 -4.84 10.11
CA LYS A 114 -15.65 -4.25 9.45
C LYS A 114 -16.49 -5.25 8.64
N GLY A 115 -16.14 -6.53 8.64
CA GLY A 115 -16.89 -7.58 7.96
C GLY A 115 -16.85 -7.51 6.43
N PHE A 116 -15.89 -6.79 5.84
CA PHE A 116 -15.72 -6.76 4.38
C PHE A 116 -15.05 -8.03 3.85
N VAL A 117 -14.38 -8.76 4.73
CA VAL A 117 -13.63 -9.97 4.39
C VAL A 117 -13.92 -11.01 5.48
N SER A 118 -14.38 -12.17 5.04
CA SER A 118 -14.60 -13.34 5.89
C SER A 118 -13.56 -14.38 5.51
N PHE A 119 -12.70 -14.75 6.45
CA PHE A 119 -11.70 -15.80 6.23
C PHE A 119 -12.16 -17.03 6.99
N GLU A 120 -12.73 -17.99 6.27
CA GLU A 120 -13.02 -19.30 6.83
C GLU A 120 -11.69 -20.03 7.09
N SER A 121 -11.54 -20.51 8.32
CA SER A 121 -10.50 -21.46 8.72
C SER A 121 -10.99 -22.89 8.55
#